data_AF-A0AA41Q005-F1
#
_entry.id   AF-A0AA41Q005-F1
#
_cell.length_a   1.000
_cell.length_b   1.000
_cell.length_c   1.000
_cell.angle_alpha   90.00
_cell.angle_beta   90.00
_cell.angle_gamma   90.00
#
_symmetry.space_group_name_H-M   'P 1'
#
loop_
_entity.id
_entity.type
_entity.pdbx_description
1 polymer ?
#
loop_
_entity_poly.entity_id
_entity_poly.type
_entity_poly.pdbx_seq_one_letter_code
_entity_poly.pdbx_strand_id
1 'polypeptide(L)'
;MFEVDLADLAAGRGVEAARPVGWRWLVHDGGHTVGAVEVADTGHGPVARFTEGPFTTCTDAAVATVRSLPQIERGYYELRLLHIPGLYTVALWLADLIGWQDLLVPLAPAPPGVQPLRAYPADELAGALGARGRRLLAAAQA
;
A
#
# COMPACT_ATOMS: atom_id res chain seq x y z
N MET A 1 -0.62 7.29 -5.24
CA MET A 1 -1.01 6.90 -3.87
C MET A 1 -2.51 6.67 -3.86
N PHE A 2 -2.91 5.54 -3.32
CA PHE A 2 -4.27 5.07 -3.23
C PHE A 2 -4.60 4.79 -1.77
N GLU A 3 -5.87 4.94 -1.42
CA GLU A 3 -6.36 4.65 -0.09
C GLU A 3 -7.61 3.79 -0.20
N VAL A 4 -7.70 2.75 0.64
CA VAL A 4 -8.92 1.98 0.83
C VAL A 4 -9.40 2.11 2.27
N ASP A 5 -10.70 2.35 2.43
CA ASP A 5 -11.33 2.47 3.74
C ASP A 5 -11.42 1.12 4.44
N LEU A 6 -11.33 1.12 5.78
CA LEU A 6 -11.39 -0.10 6.57
C LEU A 6 -12.73 -0.83 6.43
N ALA A 7 -13.84 -0.09 6.40
CA ALA A 7 -15.17 -0.66 6.21
C ALA A 7 -15.30 -1.31 4.83
N ASP A 8 -14.62 -0.76 3.82
CA ASP A 8 -14.68 -1.29 2.47
C ASP A 8 -13.95 -2.61 2.32
N LEU A 9 -12.77 -2.67 2.92
CA LEU A 9 -11.99 -3.89 3.03
C LEU A 9 -12.74 -4.94 3.88
N ALA A 10 -13.36 -4.52 4.98
CA ALA A 10 -14.15 -5.38 5.87
C ALA A 10 -15.40 -5.96 5.18
N ALA A 11 -16.01 -5.19 4.27
CA ALA A 11 -17.13 -5.63 3.42
C ALA A 11 -16.69 -6.54 2.25
N GLY A 12 -15.39 -6.83 2.12
CA GLY A 12 -14.87 -7.72 1.08
C GLY A 12 -14.76 -7.06 -0.30
N ARG A 13 -14.72 -5.73 -0.37
CA ARG A 13 -14.58 -5.01 -1.66
C ARG A 13 -13.15 -4.96 -2.20
N GLY A 14 -12.20 -5.54 -1.48
CA GLY A 14 -10.82 -5.70 -1.93
C GLY A 14 -10.08 -4.39 -2.16
N VAL A 15 -9.04 -4.43 -2.98
CA VAL A 15 -8.24 -3.26 -3.39
C VAL A 15 -8.94 -2.42 -4.45
N GLU A 16 -9.98 -2.96 -5.07
CA GLU A 16 -10.81 -2.33 -6.11
C GLU A 16 -11.61 -1.14 -5.56
N ALA A 17 -11.89 -1.13 -4.25
CA ALA A 17 -12.47 0.01 -3.56
C ALA A 17 -11.47 1.15 -3.31
N ALA A 18 -10.17 0.96 -3.61
CA ALA A 18 -9.17 1.98 -3.36
C ALA A 18 -9.35 3.17 -4.31
N ARG A 19 -9.27 4.38 -3.75
CA ARG A 19 -9.36 5.64 -4.50
C ARG A 19 -7.99 6.31 -4.60
N PRO A 20 -7.66 7.00 -5.72
CA PRO A 20 -6.46 7.82 -5.78
C PRO A 20 -6.58 8.99 -4.81
N VAL A 21 -5.53 9.24 -4.04
CA VAL A 21 -5.48 10.31 -3.02
C VAL A 21 -4.30 11.26 -3.18
N GLY A 22 -3.38 10.96 -4.10
CA GLY A 22 -2.19 11.78 -4.30
C GLY A 22 -1.02 11.01 -4.87
N TRP A 23 0.18 11.54 -4.70
CA TRP A 23 1.44 10.92 -5.14
C TRP A 23 2.58 11.17 -4.13
N ARG A 24 3.62 10.34 -4.21
CA ARG A 24 4.78 10.38 -3.32
C ARG A 24 6.07 10.40 -4.16
N TRP A 25 7.00 11.27 -3.82
CA TRP A 25 8.39 11.24 -4.29
C TRP A 25 9.32 10.87 -3.13
N LEU A 26 10.19 9.89 -3.35
CA LEU A 26 11.26 9.56 -2.40
C LEU A 26 12.41 10.55 -2.56
N VAL A 27 12.96 11.00 -1.44
CA VAL A 27 14.13 11.87 -1.39
C VAL A 27 15.31 11.03 -0.95
N HIS A 28 16.38 11.06 -1.74
CA HIS A 28 17.60 10.31 -1.48
C HIS A 28 18.78 11.23 -1.19
N ASP A 29 19.62 10.83 -0.25
CA ASP A 29 20.94 11.42 0.00
C ASP A 29 21.95 10.28 0.19
N GLY A 30 23.11 10.37 -0.47
CA GLY A 30 24.15 9.33 -0.42
C GLY A 30 23.67 7.91 -0.80
N GLY A 31 22.61 7.78 -1.61
CA GLY A 31 22.02 6.48 -1.98
C GLY A 31 21.03 5.92 -0.95
N HIS A 32 20.73 6.65 0.13
CA HIS A 32 19.77 6.26 1.15
C HIS A 32 18.51 7.12 1.06
N THR A 33 17.34 6.51 1.27
CA THR A 33 16.08 7.26 1.39
C THR A 33 16.07 8.01 2.72
N VAL A 34 16.10 9.36 2.65
CA VAL A 34 16.08 10.25 3.83
C VAL A 34 14.70 10.81 4.13
N GLY A 35 13.75 10.66 3.21
CA GLY A 35 12.39 11.12 3.40
C GLY A 35 11.56 10.99 2.13
N ALA A 36 10.37 11.56 2.16
CA ALA A 36 9.50 11.63 0.99
C ALA A 36 8.64 12.88 1.01
N VAL A 37 8.36 13.41 -0.18
CA VAL A 37 7.35 14.44 -0.40
C VAL A 37 6.07 13.73 -0.82
N GLU A 38 5.00 13.94 -0.07
CA GLU A 38 3.66 13.49 -0.44
C GLU A 38 2.80 14.68 -0.81
N VAL A 39 2.10 14.57 -1.92
CA VAL A 39 1.15 15.58 -2.38
C VAL A 39 -0.23 14.94 -2.43
N ALA A 40 -1.15 15.48 -1.64
CA ALA A 40 -2.55 15.05 -1.60
C ALA A 40 -3.45 16.12 -2.22
N ASP A 41 -4.51 15.69 -2.90
CA ASP A 41 -5.58 16.58 -3.33
C ASP A 41 -6.61 16.70 -2.22
N THR A 42 -6.80 17.91 -1.71
CA THR A 42 -7.67 18.19 -0.55
C THR A 42 -9.01 18.80 -0.94
N GLY A 43 -9.32 18.92 -2.24
CA GLY A 43 -10.49 19.65 -2.72
C GLY A 43 -10.38 21.18 -2.59
N HIS A 44 -9.43 21.68 -1.78
CA HIS A 44 -9.02 23.09 -1.68
C HIS A 44 -7.72 23.38 -2.44
N GLY A 45 -7.24 22.40 -3.21
CA GLY A 45 -5.97 22.42 -3.91
C GLY A 45 -4.97 21.39 -3.37
N PRO A 46 -3.82 21.24 -4.05
CA PRO A 46 -2.79 20.30 -3.66
C PRO A 46 -2.06 20.78 -2.40
N VAL A 47 -1.93 19.90 -1.42
CA VAL A 47 -1.12 20.13 -0.21
C VAL A 47 0.07 19.18 -0.25
N ALA A 48 1.27 19.74 -0.13
CA ALA A 48 2.51 18.99 -0.06
C ALA A 48 2.98 18.88 1.40
N ARG A 49 3.46 17.70 1.78
CA ARG A 49 4.10 17.46 3.08
C ARG A 49 5.38 16.67 2.90
N PHE A 50 6.39 17.02 3.71
CA PHE A 50 7.56 16.17 3.87
C PHE A 50 7.28 15.12 4.95
N THR A 51 7.69 13.88 4.71
CA THR A 51 7.42 12.74 5.57
C THR A 51 8.67 11.90 5.75
N GLU A 52 8.86 11.42 6.98
CA GLU A 52 9.93 10.53 7.38
C GLU A 52 9.35 9.31 8.09
N GLY A 53 10.18 8.29 8.31
CA GLY A 53 9.81 7.12 9.11
C GLY A 53 9.81 5.81 8.34
N PRO A 54 9.41 4.71 9.00
CA PRO A 54 9.68 3.36 8.52
C PRO A 54 9.00 3.04 7.20
N PHE A 55 7.77 3.51 6.95
CA PHE A 55 7.12 3.31 5.64
C PHE A 55 7.86 4.05 4.52
N THR A 56 8.39 5.24 4.79
CA THR A 56 9.14 5.99 3.80
C THR A 56 10.42 5.25 3.42
N THR A 57 11.23 4.88 4.41
CA THR A 57 12.47 4.12 4.19
C THR A 57 12.22 2.74 3.57
N CYS A 58 11.16 2.04 4.00
CA CYS A 58 10.83 0.71 3.49
C CYS A 58 10.28 0.72 2.06
N THR A 59 9.79 1.87 1.57
CA THR A 59 9.30 1.98 0.18
C THR A 59 10.40 1.64 -0.82
N ASP A 60 11.63 2.12 -0.60
CA ASP A 60 12.77 1.86 -1.47
C ASP A 60 13.15 0.37 -1.51
N ALA A 61 13.23 -0.27 -0.35
CA ALA A 61 13.44 -1.71 -0.24
C ALA A 61 12.33 -2.52 -0.94
N ALA A 62 11.07 -2.10 -0.80
CA ALA A 62 9.94 -2.74 -1.46
C ALA A 62 10.01 -2.57 -2.99
N VAL A 63 10.46 -1.42 -3.50
CA VAL A 63 10.69 -1.19 -4.93
C VAL A 63 11.79 -2.12 -5.46
N ALA A 64 12.88 -2.29 -4.71
CA ALA A 64 13.92 -3.26 -5.06
C ALA A 64 13.38 -4.69 -5.06
N THR A 65 12.57 -5.07 -4.07
CA THR A 65 11.89 -6.38 -4.03
C THR A 65 11.05 -6.62 -5.27
N VAL A 66 10.13 -5.71 -5.62
CA VAL A 66 9.24 -5.94 -6.78
C VAL A 66 10.02 -6.09 -8.07
N ARG A 67 11.09 -5.32 -8.28
CA ARG A 67 11.93 -5.42 -9.48
C ARG A 67 12.59 -6.80 -9.66
N SER A 68 12.76 -7.56 -8.58
CA SER A 68 13.32 -8.91 -8.60
C SER A 68 12.29 -10.02 -8.79
N LEU A 69 10.98 -9.70 -8.81
CA LEU A 69 9.93 -10.69 -8.95
C LEU A 69 9.86 -11.24 -10.39
N PRO A 70 9.83 -12.57 -10.58
CA PRO A 70 9.64 -13.17 -11.91
C PRO A 70 8.35 -12.71 -12.63
N GLN A 71 7.33 -12.33 -11.86
CA GLN A 71 6.08 -11.78 -12.38
C GLN A 71 6.30 -10.46 -13.13
N ILE A 72 7.25 -9.64 -12.72
CA ILE A 72 7.55 -8.35 -13.37
C ILE A 72 8.19 -8.55 -14.76
N GLU A 73 8.95 -9.63 -14.97
CA GLU A 73 9.54 -9.92 -16.29
C GLU A 73 8.48 -10.28 -17.35
N ARG A 74 7.33 -10.80 -16.92
CA ARG A 74 6.29 -11.35 -17.81
C ARG A 74 5.00 -10.55 -17.83
N GLY A 75 4.75 -9.74 -16.80
CA GLY A 75 3.53 -8.97 -16.65
C GLY A 75 3.70 -7.50 -17.03
N TYR A 76 2.59 -6.78 -17.02
CA TYR A 76 2.55 -5.34 -17.20
C TYR A 76 1.78 -4.73 -16.04
N TYR A 77 2.49 -4.09 -15.13
CA TYR A 77 1.93 -3.59 -13.88
C TYR A 77 2.08 -2.08 -13.75
N GLU A 78 1.05 -1.43 -13.24
CA GLU A 78 1.18 -0.08 -12.68
C GLU A 78 1.61 -0.17 -11.22
N LEU A 79 2.73 0.49 -10.89
CA LEU A 79 3.18 0.57 -9.51
C LEU A 79 2.40 1.66 -8.76
N ARG A 80 1.65 1.24 -7.75
CA ARG A 80 0.86 2.09 -6.87
C ARG A 80 1.35 1.94 -5.43
N LEU A 81 1.07 2.94 -4.61
CA LEU A 81 1.25 2.88 -3.16
C LEU A 81 -0.14 2.86 -2.53
N LEU A 82 -0.48 1.79 -1.81
CA LEU A 82 -1.77 1.60 -1.15
C LEU A 82 -1.65 1.86 0.35
N HIS A 83 -2.50 2.73 0.87
CA HIS A 83 -2.62 3.05 2.29
C HIS A 83 -3.94 2.51 2.84
N ILE A 84 -3.89 1.90 4.03
CA ILE A 84 -5.05 1.43 4.80
C ILE A 84 -4.97 2.07 6.19
N PRO A 85 -5.42 3.33 6.36
CA PRO A 85 -5.25 4.07 7.60
C PRO A 85 -5.79 3.32 8.82
N GLY A 86 -6.97 2.70 8.70
CA GLY A 86 -7.62 1.96 9.78
C GLY A 86 -6.87 0.71 10.26
N LEU A 87 -5.84 0.27 9.54
CA LEU A 87 -4.93 -0.83 9.96
C LEU A 87 -3.49 -0.37 10.15
N TYR A 88 -3.21 0.94 10.01
CA TYR A 88 -1.85 1.47 9.99
C TYR A 88 -0.94 0.66 9.06
N THR A 89 -1.43 0.37 7.85
CA THR A 89 -0.75 -0.52 6.89
C THR A 89 -0.53 0.23 5.58
N VAL A 90 0.68 0.09 5.04
CA VAL A 90 1.04 0.57 3.70
C VAL A 90 1.58 -0.61 2.90
N ALA A 91 1.23 -0.70 1.62
CA ALA A 91 1.75 -1.71 0.69
C ALA A 91 2.11 -1.07 -0.65
N LEU A 92 3.13 -1.59 -1.34
CA LEU A 92 3.19 -1.44 -2.80
C LEU A 92 2.09 -2.30 -3.40
N TRP A 93 1.39 -1.74 -4.37
CA TRP A 93 0.38 -2.43 -5.15
C TRP A 93 0.86 -2.47 -6.60
N LEU A 94 1.12 -3.67 -7.09
CA LEU A 94 1.33 -3.91 -8.51
C LEU A 94 -0.03 -4.21 -9.11
N ALA A 95 -0.66 -3.19 -9.69
CA ALA A 95 -1.94 -3.34 -10.36
C ALA A 95 -1.70 -3.87 -11.77
N ASP A 96 -2.20 -5.07 -12.05
CA ASP A 96 -2.01 -5.72 -13.34
C ASP A 96 -2.84 -4.99 -14.42
N LEU A 97 -2.25 -4.85 -15.61
CA LEU A 97 -2.85 -4.12 -16.73
C LEU A 97 -3.24 -5.04 -17.91
N ILE A 98 -3.02 -6.35 -17.79
CA ILE A 98 -3.21 -7.33 -18.88
C ILE A 98 -4.12 -8.51 -18.50
N GLY A 99 -4.78 -8.46 -17.35
CA GLY A 99 -5.77 -9.43 -16.89
C GLY A 99 -5.22 -10.64 -16.14
N TRP A 100 -4.04 -10.54 -15.53
CA TRP A 100 -3.46 -11.58 -14.67
C TRP A 100 -3.96 -11.45 -13.23
N GLN A 101 -3.13 -10.96 -12.31
CA GLN A 101 -3.44 -10.87 -10.90
C GLN A 101 -2.66 -9.72 -10.26
N ASP A 102 -3.36 -8.88 -9.53
CA ASP A 102 -2.75 -7.83 -8.72
C ASP A 102 -1.92 -8.41 -7.57
N LEU A 103 -0.80 -7.76 -7.27
CA LEU A 103 0.06 -8.14 -6.15
C LEU A 103 0.16 -7.03 -5.12
N LEU A 104 0.23 -7.41 -3.85
CA LEU A 104 0.53 -6.51 -2.75
C LEU A 104 1.84 -6.90 -2.07
N VAL A 105 2.69 -5.91 -1.83
CA VAL A 105 3.93 -6.04 -1.04
C VAL A 105 3.83 -5.13 0.18
N PRO A 106 3.51 -5.66 1.38
CA PRO A 106 3.39 -4.87 2.60
C PRO A 106 4.73 -4.24 3.00
N LEU A 107 4.71 -2.98 3.37
CA LEU A 107 5.87 -2.30 3.94
C LEU A 107 5.97 -2.61 5.44
N ALA A 108 7.17 -2.47 5.99
CA ALA A 108 7.39 -2.49 7.43
C ALA A 108 7.01 -1.13 8.06
N PRO A 109 6.40 -1.11 9.25
CA PRO A 109 5.87 -2.26 9.99
C PRO A 109 4.61 -2.85 9.36
N ALA A 110 4.56 -4.18 9.23
CA ALA A 110 3.38 -4.90 8.75
C ALA A 110 2.47 -5.31 9.93
N PRO A 111 1.15 -5.45 9.73
CA PRO A 111 0.25 -5.90 10.79
C PRO A 111 0.56 -7.35 11.21
N PRO A 112 0.17 -7.78 12.43
CA PRO A 112 0.42 -9.13 12.91
C PRO A 112 -0.07 -10.21 11.95
N GLY A 113 0.78 -11.20 11.68
CA GLY A 113 0.50 -12.29 10.74
C GLY A 113 0.81 -11.96 9.28
N VAL A 114 1.26 -10.75 8.97
CA VAL A 114 1.70 -10.34 7.63
C VAL A 114 3.20 -10.11 7.63
N GLN A 115 3.91 -10.83 6.75
CA GLN A 115 5.35 -10.62 6.56
C GLN A 115 5.59 -9.41 5.64
N PRO A 116 6.38 -8.40 6.05
CA PRO A 116 6.74 -7.28 5.19
C PRO A 116 7.67 -7.72 4.06
N LEU A 117 7.68 -6.97 2.96
CA LEU A 117 8.50 -7.22 1.76
C LEU A 117 8.28 -8.58 1.08
N ARG A 118 7.21 -9.30 1.44
CA ARG A 118 6.74 -10.47 0.70
C ARG A 118 5.64 -10.04 -0.26
N ALA A 119 5.68 -10.52 -1.50
CA ALA A 119 4.58 -10.37 -2.44
C ALA A 119 3.48 -11.38 -2.15
N TYR A 120 2.24 -10.89 -2.13
CA TYR A 120 1.01 -11.68 -1.97
C TYR A 120 0.08 -11.40 -3.15
N PRO A 121 -0.72 -12.39 -3.58
CA PRO A 121 -1.96 -12.12 -4.29
C PRO A 121 -2.77 -11.03 -3.56
N ALA A 122 -3.24 -10.01 -4.29
CA ALA A 122 -3.93 -8.89 -3.69
C ALA A 122 -5.22 -9.30 -2.98
N ASP A 123 -5.97 -10.25 -3.55
CA ASP A 123 -7.19 -10.83 -2.99
C ASP A 123 -6.94 -11.59 -1.68
N GLU A 124 -5.89 -12.40 -1.62
CA GLU A 124 -5.50 -13.14 -0.41
C GLU A 124 -5.19 -12.17 0.75
N LEU A 125 -4.31 -11.19 0.51
CA LEU A 125 -3.92 -10.25 1.55
C LEU A 125 -5.07 -9.30 1.92
N ALA A 126 -5.81 -8.78 0.94
CA ALA A 126 -6.97 -7.93 1.19
C ALA A 126 -8.04 -8.66 2.00
N GLY A 127 -8.29 -9.94 1.72
CA GLY A 127 -9.19 -10.78 2.49
C GLY A 127 -8.75 -10.97 3.94
N ALA A 128 -7.45 -11.23 4.17
CA ALA A 128 -6.88 -11.37 5.51
C ALA A 128 -6.99 -10.07 6.32
N LEU A 129 -6.66 -8.93 5.69
CA LEU A 129 -6.77 -7.60 6.29
C LEU A 129 -8.24 -7.20 6.54
N GLY A 130 -9.15 -7.52 5.63
CA GLY A 130 -10.59 -7.29 5.80
C GLY A 130 -11.20 -8.10 6.95
N ALA A 131 -10.77 -9.35 7.13
CA ALA A 131 -11.13 -10.15 8.30
C ALA A 131 -10.65 -9.52 9.61
N ARG A 132 -9.45 -8.92 9.62
CA ARG A 132 -8.96 -8.13 10.76
C ARG A 132 -9.79 -6.86 10.97
N GLY A 133 -10.10 -6.13 9.90
CA GLY A 133 -10.92 -4.91 9.95
C GLY A 133 -12.30 -5.14 10.56
N ARG A 134 -12.99 -6.22 10.17
CA ARG A 134 -14.28 -6.60 10.77
C ARG A 134 -14.21 -6.75 12.30
N ARG A 135 -13.15 -7.38 12.82
CA ARG A 135 -12.97 -7.54 14.27
C ARG A 135 -12.76 -6.20 14.97
N LEU A 136 -11.99 -5.30 14.37
CA LEU A 136 -11.72 -3.97 14.94
C LEU A 136 -12.98 -3.10 14.93
N LEU A 137 -13.75 -3.11 13.84
CA LEU A 137 -15.01 -2.36 13.74
C LEU A 137 -16.05 -2.87 14.75
N ALA A 138 -16.20 -4.19 14.90
CA ALA A 138 -17.10 -4.76 15.89
C ALA A 138 -16.70 -4.38 17.33
N ALA A 139 -15.40 -4.36 17.64
CA ALA A 139 -14.90 -3.96 18.96
C ALA A 139 -15.10 -2.47 19.27
N ALA A 140 -15.16 -1.60 18.25
CA ALA A 140 -15.40 -0.16 18.42
C ALA A 140 -16.89 0.18 18.64
N GLN A 141 -17.80 -0.77 18.39
CA GLN A 141 -19.25 -0.63 18.53
C GLN A 141 -19.80 -1.26 19.82
N ALA A 142 -18.94 -1.94 20.58
CA ALA A 142 -19.25 -2.59 21.86
C ALA A 142 -18.91 -1.67 23.03
#